data_AF-A0A0R1LT38-F1
#
_entry.id   AF-A0A0R1LT38-F1
#
_cell.length_a   1.000
_cell.length_b   1.000
_cell.length_c   1.000
_cell.angle_alpha   90.00
_cell.angle_beta   90.00
_cell.angle_gamma   90.00
#
_symmetry.space_group_name_H-M   'P 1'
#
loop_
_entity.id
_entity.type
_entity.pdbx_description
1 polymer ?
#
loop_
_entity_poly.entity_id
_entity_poly.type
_entity_poly.pdbx_seq_one_letter_code
_entity_poly.pdbx_strand_id
1 'polypeptide(L)'
;MELIDIPLRKLDKMISQRYRDGTGIKYRVTKSPFRTNQYGVHLELVDADRKVYQKIEVYFQPDQMMSEPFMANGREYRLILRT
;
A
#
# COMPACT_ATOMS: atom_id res chain seq x y z
N MET A 1 7.70 1.25 14.38
CA MET A 1 6.98 0.55 13.31
C MET A 1 5.57 1.09 13.24
N GLU A 2 5.18 1.66 12.10
CA GLU A 2 3.84 2.20 11.85
C GLU A 2 3.04 1.26 10.94
N LEU A 3 1.71 1.27 11.08
CA LEU A 3 0.81 0.40 10.33
C LEU A 3 -0.03 1.24 9.36
N ILE A 4 -0.16 0.76 8.12
CA ILE A 4 -1.04 1.35 7.12
C ILE A 4 -2.12 0.33 6.78
N ASP A 5 -3.36 0.65 7.12
CA ASP A 5 -4.52 -0.16 6.82
C ASP A 5 -5.05 0.12 5.40
N ILE A 6 -5.14 -0.93 4.58
CA ILE A 6 -5.62 -0.85 3.20
C ILE A 6 -6.82 -1.78 3.01
N PRO A 7 -8.00 -1.26 2.61
CA PRO A 7 -9.17 -2.08 2.35
C PRO A 7 -9.00 -2.90 1.06
N LEU A 8 -9.28 -4.20 1.14
CA LEU A 8 -9.26 -5.16 0.02
C LEU A 8 -10.43 -5.00 -0.97
N ARG A 9 -11.43 -4.17 -0.64
CA ARG A 9 -12.73 -4.12 -1.35
C ARG A 9 -12.67 -3.66 -2.81
N LYS A 10 -11.56 -3.05 -3.24
CA LYS A 10 -11.40 -2.48 -4.59
C LYS A 10 -10.07 -2.93 -5.20
N LEU A 11 -10.00 -4.22 -5.53
CA LEU A 11 -8.88 -4.77 -6.29
C LEU A 11 -8.71 -4.08 -7.65
N ASP A 12 -7.46 -3.98 -8.09
CA ASP A 12 -7.01 -3.51 -9.40
C ASP A 12 -7.45 -2.08 -9.76
N LYS A 13 -7.93 -1.32 -8.78
CA LYS A 13 -8.26 0.10 -8.91
C LYS A 13 -7.30 0.93 -8.08
N MET A 14 -6.80 2.01 -8.68
CA MET A 14 -6.02 3.00 -7.94
C MET A 14 -6.96 3.79 -7.03
N ILE A 15 -6.65 3.81 -5.75
CA ILE A 15 -7.37 4.57 -4.72
C ILE A 15 -6.43 5.66 -4.22
N SER A 16 -6.95 6.86 -4.00
CA SER A 16 -6.19 7.98 -3.47
C SER A 16 -6.74 8.37 -2.09
N GLN A 17 -5.86 8.56 -1.13
CA GLN A 17 -6.16 9.04 0.21
C GLN A 17 -5.28 10.26 0.52
N ARG A 18 -5.88 11.29 1.12
CA ARG A 18 -5.20 12.52 1.50
C ARG A 18 -5.25 12.71 3.00
N TYR A 19 -4.16 13.24 3.54
CA TYR A 19 -4.03 13.59 4.94
C TYR A 19 -4.23 15.10 5.13
N ARG A 20 -4.44 15.51 6.38
CA ARG A 20 -4.73 16.91 6.74
C ARG A 20 -3.58 17.86 6.43
N ASP A 21 -2.35 17.36 6.47
CA ASP A 21 -1.13 18.12 6.15
C ASP A 21 -0.91 18.30 4.63
N GLY A 22 -1.83 17.82 3.81
CA GLY A 22 -1.71 17.86 2.36
C GLY A 22 -0.84 16.75 1.79
N THR A 23 -0.22 15.87 2.57
CA THR A 23 0.39 14.66 1.99
C THR A 23 -0.68 13.63 1.64
N GLY A 24 -0.30 12.57 0.96
CA GLY A 24 -1.23 11.50 0.65
C GLY A 24 -0.55 10.23 0.18
N ILE A 25 -1.38 9.20 0.03
CA ILE A 25 -1.00 7.95 -0.60
C ILE A 25 -1.93 7.66 -1.76
N LYS A 26 -1.40 7.04 -2.80
CA LYS A 26 -2.20 6.31 -3.78
C LYS A 26 -1.82 4.85 -3.67
N TYR A 27 -2.79 3.97 -3.77
CA TYR A 27 -2.50 2.55 -3.73
C TYR A 27 -3.40 1.77 -4.67
N ARG A 28 -2.85 0.67 -5.20
CA ARG A 28 -3.59 -0.33 -5.97
C ARG A 28 -3.24 -1.71 -5.42
N VAL A 29 -4.25 -2.40 -4.91
CA VAL A 29 -4.11 -3.80 -4.47
C VAL A 29 -4.37 -4.72 -5.66
N THR A 30 -3.50 -5.67 -5.91
CA THR A 30 -3.62 -6.66 -6.97
C THR A 30 -3.51 -8.05 -6.37
N LYS A 31 -4.33 -8.99 -6.85
CA LYS A 31 -4.22 -10.41 -6.49
C LYS A 31 -3.29 -11.11 -7.49
N SER A 32 -2.41 -11.96 -7.00
CA SER A 32 -1.53 -12.76 -7.84
C SER A 32 -2.36 -13.69 -8.74
N PRO A 33 -2.11 -13.71 -10.06
CA PRO A 33 -2.75 -14.68 -10.96
C PRO A 33 -2.10 -16.06 -10.88
N PHE A 34 -0.90 -16.17 -10.27
CA PHE A 34 -0.11 -17.40 -10.23
C PHE A 34 -0.16 -18.12 -8.88
N ARG A 35 -0.55 -17.43 -7.81
CA ARG A 35 -0.58 -17.98 -6.45
C ARG A 35 -1.90 -17.68 -5.76
N THR A 36 -2.51 -18.71 -5.19
CA THR A 36 -3.74 -18.58 -4.41
C THR A 36 -3.53 -17.63 -3.23
N ASN A 37 -4.48 -16.72 -3.03
CA ASN A 37 -4.54 -15.79 -1.89
C ASN A 37 -3.26 -14.99 -1.62
N GLN A 38 -2.46 -14.73 -2.65
CA GLN A 38 -1.33 -13.82 -2.56
C GLN A 38 -1.71 -12.46 -3.15
N TYR A 39 -1.30 -11.40 -2.49
CA TYR A 39 -1.56 -10.02 -2.90
C TYR A 39 -0.27 -9.22 -3.05
N GLY A 40 -0.35 -8.17 -3.86
CA GLY A 40 0.66 -7.11 -3.96
C GLY A 40 -0.03 -5.75 -3.88
N VAL A 41 0.68 -4.77 -3.36
CA VAL A 41 0.22 -3.38 -3.29
C VAL A 41 1.26 -2.49 -3.95
N HIS A 42 0.86 -1.84 -5.02
CA HIS A 42 1.57 -0.69 -5.55
C HIS A 42 1.18 0.53 -4.70
N LEU A 43 2.16 1.19 -4.09
CA LEU A 43 1.98 2.36 -3.22
C LEU A 43 2.75 3.56 -3.78
N GLU A 44 2.08 4.68 -4.00
CA GLU A 44 2.68 5.97 -4.35
C GLU A 44 2.52 6.94 -3.18
N LEU A 45 3.62 7.53 -2.71
CA LEU A 45 3.59 8.62 -1.73
C LEU A 45 3.53 9.96 -2.46
N VAL A 46 2.64 10.82 -1.99
CA VAL A 46 2.27 12.08 -2.64
C VAL A 46 2.49 13.23 -1.68
N ASP A 47 3.16 14.28 -2.12
CA ASP A 47 3.39 15.50 -1.34
C ASP A 47 2.18 16.46 -1.37
N ALA A 48 2.34 17.62 -0.71
CA ALA A 48 1.35 18.70 -0.67
C ALA A 48 0.90 19.14 -2.07
N ASP A 49 1.85 19.23 -3.01
CA ASP A 49 1.67 19.68 -4.39
C ASP A 49 1.14 18.60 -5.33
N ARG A 50 0.73 17.45 -4.79
CA ARG A 50 0.20 16.29 -5.53
C ARG A 50 1.24 15.57 -6.38
N LYS A 51 2.52 15.84 -6.17
CA LYS A 51 3.60 15.16 -6.88
C LYS A 51 3.91 13.84 -6.19
N VAL A 52 4.05 12.79 -6.99
CA VAL A 52 4.53 11.49 -6.51
C VAL A 52 6.03 11.61 -6.30
N TYR A 53 6.48 11.44 -5.06
CA TYR A 53 7.90 11.53 -4.71
C TYR A 53 8.53 10.16 -4.40
N GLN A 54 7.72 9.14 -4.10
CA GLN A 54 8.19 7.78 -3.87
C GLN A 54 7.15 6.77 -4.39
N LYS A 55 7.64 5.68 -5.00
CA LYS A 55 6.83 4.51 -5.39
C LYS A 55 7.41 3.26 -4.73
N ILE A 56 6.55 2.40 -4.22
CA ILE A 56 6.92 1.22 -3.44
C ILE A 56 6.01 0.07 -3.88
N GLU A 57 6.61 -1.10 -4.12
CA GLU A 57 5.87 -2.35 -4.29
C GLU A 57 5.97 -3.15 -2.99
N VAL A 58 4.82 -3.51 -2.43
CA VAL A 58 4.74 -4.30 -1.21
C VAL A 58 4.05 -5.62 -1.52
N TYR A 59 4.75 -6.73 -1.29
CA TYR A 59 4.25 -8.07 -1.55
C TYR A 59 3.88 -8.77 -0.26
N PHE A 60 2.84 -9.60 -0.34
CA PHE A 60 2.37 -10.43 0.74
C PHE A 60 2.76 -11.88 0.46
N GLN A 61 3.08 -12.64 1.51
CA GLN A 61 3.19 -14.09 1.35
C GLN A 61 1.79 -14.70 1.16
N PRO A 62 1.69 -15.90 0.57
CA PRO A 62 0.41 -16.60 0.42
C PRO A 62 -0.34 -16.69 1.76
N ASP A 63 -1.66 -16.44 1.72
CA ASP A 63 -2.58 -16.47 2.86
C ASP A 63 -2.27 -15.45 3.98
N GLN A 64 -1.33 -14.54 3.76
CA GLN A 64 -1.03 -13.45 4.70
C GLN A 64 -1.72 -12.15 4.29
N MET A 65 -2.25 -11.45 5.30
CA MET A 65 -2.86 -10.13 5.17
C MET A 65 -1.98 -9.01 5.72
N MET A 66 -0.81 -9.34 6.26
CA MET A 66 0.19 -8.38 6.74
C MET A 66 1.45 -8.54 5.91
N SER A 67 2.05 -7.42 5.50
CA SER A 67 3.29 -7.44 4.72
C SER A 67 4.51 -7.67 5.62
N GLU A 68 5.62 -8.03 4.99
CA GLU A 68 6.94 -7.79 5.58
C GLU A 68 7.16 -6.27 5.80
N PRO A 69 8.06 -5.88 6.71
CA PRO A 69 8.44 -4.48 6.90
C PRO A 69 9.01 -3.87 5.62
N PHE A 70 8.73 -2.59 5.38
CA PHE A 70 9.33 -1.82 4.29
C PHE A 70 9.62 -0.38 4.72
N MET A 71 10.58 0.25 4.04
CA MET A 71 11.01 1.62 4.32
C MET A 71 10.27 2.63 3.44
N ALA A 72 9.69 3.65 4.08
CA ALA A 72 9.06 4.79 3.42
C ALA A 72 9.40 6.06 4.20
N ASN A 73 9.81 7.13 3.52
CA ASN A 73 10.14 8.41 4.18
C ASN A 73 11.08 8.27 5.43
N GLY A 74 12.10 7.40 5.34
CA GLY A 74 13.05 7.16 6.44
C GLY A 74 12.49 6.41 7.66
N ARG A 75 11.25 5.91 7.61
CA ARG A 75 10.63 5.12 8.68
C ARG A 75 10.24 3.73 8.16
N GLU A 76 10.13 2.79 9.09
CA GLU A 76 9.71 1.42 8.82
C GLU A 76 8.20 1.24 9.04
N TYR A 77 7.53 0.65 8.05
CA TYR A 77 6.09 0.41 8.03
C TYR A 77 5.75 -1.05 7.73
N ARG A 78 4.51 -1.44 8.06
CA ARG A 78 3.85 -2.62 7.49
C ARG A 78 2.49 -2.24 6.92
N LEU A 79 2.10 -2.91 5.84
CA LEU A 79 0.74 -2.83 5.30
C LEU A 79 -0.12 -3.95 5.90
N ILE A 80 -1.36 -3.62 6.24
CA ILE A 80 -2.39 -4.60 6.60
C ILE A 80 -3.54 -4.49 5.61
N LEU A 81 -3.85 -5.61 4.96
CA LEU A 81 -5.01 -5.76 4.09
C LEU A 81 -6.22 -6.10 4.93
N ARG A 82 -7.21 -5.20 4.98
CA ARG A 82 -8.47 -5.42 5.70
C ARG A 82 -9.58 -5.82 4.74
N THR A 83 -10.26 -6.92 5.04
CA THR A 83 -11.46 -7.40 4.33
C THR A 83 -12.71 -6.59 4.70
#